data_AF-A0A6G3U095-F1
#
_entry.id   AF-A0A6G3U095-F1
#
_cell.length_a   1.000
_cell.length_b   1.000
_cell.length_c   1.000
_cell.angle_alpha   90.00
_cell.angle_beta   90.00
_cell.angle_gamma   90.00
#
_symmetry.space_group_name_H-M   'P 1'
#
loop_
_entity.id
_entity.type
_entity.pdbx_description
1 polymer ?
#
loop_
_entity_poly.entity_id
_entity_poly.type
_entity_poly.pdbx_seq_one_letter_code
_entity_poly.pdbx_strand_id
1 'polypeptide(L)'
;MSTQADHGHELVPRPEQTPDALRAALAVVAPGRLTEMQRTKDEAFAKAVEWQSLSPVRSWVLAWARDIEIARRPDLATRHARAKRLLEHEDGATAREALGELSAVLDEALKAVQG
;
A
#
# COMPACT_ATOMS: atom_id res chain seq x y z
N MET A 1 -15.77 26.11 -4.99
CA MET A 1 -15.00 25.66 -6.16
C MET A 1 -14.40 24.32 -5.81
N SER A 2 -14.92 23.23 -6.37
CA SER A 2 -14.40 21.88 -6.12
C SER A 2 -13.29 21.62 -7.14
N THR A 3 -12.05 21.52 -6.68
CA THR A 3 -10.94 21.03 -7.48
C THR A 3 -11.11 19.53 -7.63
N GLN A 4 -11.91 19.11 -8.60
CA GLN A 4 -11.91 17.75 -9.08
C GLN A 4 -10.57 17.59 -9.81
N ALA A 5 -9.57 17.07 -9.11
CA ALA A 5 -8.31 16.68 -9.74
C ALA A 5 -8.66 15.70 -10.86
N ASP A 6 -7.97 15.85 -11.98
CA ASP A 6 -8.09 14.97 -13.14
C ASP A 6 -7.59 13.57 -12.76
N HIS A 7 -8.44 12.78 -12.11
CA HIS A 7 -8.16 11.41 -11.64
C HIS A 7 -8.18 10.42 -12.80
N GLY A 8 -7.66 10.79 -13.98
CA GLY A 8 -7.90 10.10 -15.26
C GLY A 8 -7.63 8.58 -15.26
N HIS A 9 -6.93 8.05 -14.26
CA HIS A 9 -6.74 6.62 -14.07
C HIS A 9 -6.90 6.11 -12.62
N GLU A 10 -7.26 6.94 -11.65
CA GLU A 10 -7.28 6.52 -10.24
C GLU A 10 -8.65 5.97 -9.79
N LEU A 11 -8.67 4.85 -9.06
CA LEU A 11 -9.91 4.18 -8.67
C LEU A 11 -10.69 4.89 -7.55
N VAL A 12 -9.98 5.50 -6.61
CA VAL A 12 -10.52 6.30 -5.49
C VAL A 12 -9.56 7.45 -5.20
N PRO A 13 -9.99 8.61 -4.68
CA PRO A 13 -9.07 9.65 -4.21
C PRO A 13 -8.08 9.11 -3.17
N ARG A 14 -6.93 9.76 -3.02
CA ARG A 14 -5.98 9.40 -1.95
C ARG A 14 -6.67 9.56 -0.59
N PRO A 15 -6.73 8.51 0.25
CA PRO A 15 -7.35 8.61 1.56
C PRO A 15 -6.47 9.40 2.53
N GLU A 16 -7.10 10.00 3.53
CA GLU A 16 -6.39 10.47 4.71
C GLU A 16 -5.68 9.30 5.42
N GLN A 17 -4.59 9.58 6.12
CA GLN A 17 -3.84 8.57 6.89
C GLN A 17 -4.49 8.27 8.26
N THR A 18 -5.81 8.06 8.26
CA THR A 18 -6.57 7.60 9.43
C THR A 18 -7.05 6.17 9.22
N PRO A 19 -7.16 5.35 10.28
CA PRO A 19 -7.59 3.95 10.13
C PRO A 19 -8.91 3.77 9.37
N ASP A 20 -9.88 4.66 9.60
CA ASP A 20 -11.20 4.58 8.96
C ASP A 20 -11.16 4.99 7.49
N ALA A 21 -10.43 6.05 7.13
CA ALA A 21 -10.26 6.45 5.73
C ALA A 21 -9.52 5.38 4.92
N LEU A 22 -8.46 4.80 5.49
CA LEU A 22 -7.74 3.68 4.88
C LEU A 22 -8.65 2.46 4.68
N ARG A 23 -9.49 2.12 5.67
CA ARG A 23 -10.44 1.01 5.57
C ARG A 23 -11.49 1.25 4.48
N ALA A 24 -12.01 2.47 4.39
CA ALA A 24 -12.98 2.85 3.37
C ALA A 24 -12.39 2.75 1.95
N ALA A 25 -11.17 3.25 1.74
CA ALA A 25 -10.48 3.11 0.46
C ALA A 25 -10.18 1.65 0.12
N LEU A 26 -9.69 0.87 1.09
CA LEU A 26 -9.38 -0.56 0.90
C LEU A 26 -10.61 -1.37 0.48
N ALA A 27 -11.78 -1.06 1.04
CA ALA A 27 -13.04 -1.71 0.68
C ALA A 27 -13.40 -1.54 -0.81
N VAL A 28 -12.92 -0.47 -1.45
CA VAL A 28 -13.13 -0.24 -2.89
C VAL A 28 -12.05 -0.92 -3.72
N VAL A 29 -10.77 -0.74 -3.37
CA VAL A 29 -9.65 -1.15 -4.24
C VAL A 29 -9.20 -2.59 -4.05
N ALA A 30 -9.41 -3.18 -2.87
CA ALA A 30 -9.04 -4.56 -2.57
C ALA A 30 -9.87 -5.14 -1.40
N PRO A 31 -11.20 -5.32 -1.56
CA PRO A 31 -12.10 -5.75 -0.49
C PRO A 31 -11.70 -7.07 0.18
N GLY A 32 -11.08 -7.99 -0.57
CA GLY A 32 -10.57 -9.27 -0.04
C GLY A 32 -9.47 -9.14 1.02
N ARG A 33 -8.86 -7.95 1.18
CA ARG A 33 -7.80 -7.68 2.17
C ARG A 33 -8.31 -7.04 3.47
N LEU A 34 -9.62 -6.81 3.63
CA LEU A 34 -10.16 -6.18 4.84
C LEU A 34 -9.88 -7.00 6.12
N THR A 35 -9.94 -8.32 6.05
CA THR A 35 -9.62 -9.20 7.17
C THR A 35 -8.13 -9.13 7.54
N GLU A 36 -7.24 -9.06 6.54
CA GLU A 36 -5.81 -8.86 6.74
C GLU A 36 -5.50 -7.52 7.41
N MET A 37 -6.18 -6.46 6.97
CA MET A 37 -6.06 -5.12 7.56
C MET A 37 -6.47 -5.11 9.03
N GLN A 38 -7.60 -5.75 9.37
CA GLN A 38 -8.05 -5.85 10.75
C GLN A 38 -7.06 -6.64 11.62
N ARG A 39 -6.62 -7.82 11.17
CA ARG A 39 -5.64 -8.64 11.89
C ARG A 39 -4.34 -7.88 12.17
N THR A 40 -3.77 -7.25 11.14
CA THR A 40 -2.50 -6.50 11.28
C THR A 40 -2.65 -5.24 12.14
N LYS A 41 -3.85 -4.65 12.19
CA LYS A 41 -4.15 -3.54 13.10
C LYS A 41 -4.09 -4.03 14.54
N ASP A 42 -4.74 -5.14 14.84
CA ASP A 42 -4.77 -5.72 16.19
C ASP A 42 -3.35 -6.10 16.66
N GLU A 43 -2.53 -6.67 15.77
CA GLU A 43 -1.11 -6.92 16.00
C GLU A 43 -0.31 -5.65 16.29
N ALA A 44 -0.58 -4.55 15.57
CA ALA A 44 0.10 -3.27 15.79
C ALA A 44 -0.29 -2.66 17.15
N PHE A 45 -1.55 -2.76 17.57
CA PHE A 45 -1.99 -2.33 18.90
C PHE A 45 -1.35 -3.16 20.01
N ALA A 46 -1.31 -4.49 19.86
CA ALA A 46 -0.65 -5.37 20.83
C ALA A 46 0.83 -5.00 21.00
N LYS A 47 1.56 -4.82 19.89
CA LYS A 47 2.96 -4.36 19.91
C LYS A 47 3.13 -2.98 20.51
N ALA A 48 2.19 -2.06 20.28
CA ALA A 48 2.28 -0.72 20.85
C ALA A 48 2.21 -0.73 22.37
N VAL A 49 1.37 -1.60 22.95
CA VAL A 49 1.31 -1.82 24.40
C VAL A 49 2.57 -2.49 24.90
N GLU A 50 2.99 -3.58 24.27
CA GLU A 50 4.19 -4.35 24.63
C GLU A 50 5.45 -3.46 24.64
N TRP A 51 5.63 -2.66 23.59
CA TRP A 51 6.81 -1.83 23.41
C TRP A 51 6.66 -0.43 24.02
N GLN A 52 5.51 -0.12 24.62
CA GLN A 52 5.17 1.19 25.16
C GLN A 52 5.44 2.33 24.16
N SER A 53 5.09 2.10 22.90
CA SER A 53 5.46 2.97 21.78
C SER A 53 4.37 3.03 20.73
N LEU A 54 4.13 4.21 20.16
CA LEU A 54 3.20 4.37 19.04
C LEU A 54 3.81 3.98 17.68
N SER A 55 5.11 3.66 17.63
CA SER A 55 5.80 3.30 16.38
C SER A 55 5.12 2.15 15.63
N PRO A 56 4.65 1.05 16.25
CA PRO A 56 3.95 -0.01 15.54
C PRO A 56 2.67 0.45 14.83
N VAL A 57 1.88 1.33 15.49
CA VAL A 57 0.65 1.89 14.90
C VAL A 57 0.99 2.83 13.75
N ARG A 58 2.00 3.69 13.90
CA ARG A 58 2.45 4.59 12.81
C ARG A 58 2.96 3.80 11.60
N SER A 59 3.74 2.75 11.84
CA SER A 59 4.21 1.84 10.77
C SER A 59 3.06 1.11 10.09
N TRP A 60 2.04 0.69 10.84
CA TRP A 60 0.83 0.08 10.28
C TRP A 60 0.07 1.05 9.36
N VAL A 61 -0.13 2.30 9.80
CA VAL A 61 -0.77 3.35 8.97
C VAL A 61 0.00 3.56 7.67
N LEU A 62 1.33 3.74 7.74
CA LEU A 62 2.16 3.96 6.55
C LEU A 62 2.15 2.76 5.59
N ALA A 63 2.22 1.54 6.12
CA ALA A 63 2.18 0.34 5.29
C ALA A 63 0.88 0.22 4.50
N TRP A 64 -0.27 0.44 5.16
CA TRP A 64 -1.57 0.38 4.50
C TRP A 64 -1.81 1.55 3.56
N ALA A 65 -1.37 2.76 3.90
CA ALA A 65 -1.43 3.90 3.00
C ALA A 65 -0.64 3.66 1.71
N ARG A 66 0.58 3.11 1.79
CA ARG A 66 1.40 2.73 0.63
C ARG A 66 0.71 1.65 -0.21
N ASP A 67 0.23 0.58 0.41
CA ASP A 67 -0.43 -0.52 -0.29
C ASP A 67 -1.71 -0.06 -1.02
N ILE A 68 -2.46 0.86 -0.41
CA ILE A 68 -3.65 1.48 -1.03
C ILE A 68 -3.25 2.44 -2.16
N GLU A 69 -2.17 3.21 -2.02
CA GLU A 69 -1.66 4.08 -3.10
C GLU A 69 -1.27 3.25 -4.34
N ILE A 70 -0.68 2.06 -4.15
CA ILE A 70 -0.43 1.11 -5.24
C ILE A 70 -1.75 0.62 -5.85
N ALA A 71 -2.69 0.18 -5.02
CA ALA A 71 -3.94 -0.44 -5.50
C ALA A 71 -4.88 0.56 -6.20
N ARG A 72 -4.91 1.82 -5.76
CA ARG A 72 -5.78 2.84 -6.37
C ARG A 72 -5.27 3.35 -7.72
N ARG A 73 -4.03 3.04 -8.10
CA ARG A 73 -3.37 3.43 -9.35
C ARG A 73 -3.15 2.19 -10.24
N PRO A 74 -4.00 1.92 -11.25
CA PRO A 74 -3.96 0.71 -12.07
C PRO A 74 -2.63 0.46 -12.79
N ASP A 75 -1.93 1.52 -13.20
CA ASP A 75 -0.59 1.46 -13.78
C ASP A 75 0.42 0.89 -12.77
N LEU A 76 0.40 1.43 -11.56
CA LEU A 76 1.31 1.05 -10.48
C LEU A 76 0.99 -0.35 -9.95
N ALA A 77 -0.31 -0.68 -9.79
CA ALA A 77 -0.77 -2.01 -9.43
C ALA A 77 -0.33 -3.08 -10.43
N THR A 78 -0.40 -2.79 -11.73
CA THR A 78 0.02 -3.72 -12.79
C THR A 78 1.53 -3.98 -12.74
N ARG A 79 2.32 -2.92 -12.57
CA ARG A 79 3.79 -3.03 -12.40
C ARG A 79 4.13 -3.84 -11.15
N HIS A 80 3.51 -3.53 -10.03
CA HIS A 80 3.69 -4.25 -8.76
C HIS A 80 3.36 -5.74 -8.89
N ALA A 81 2.22 -6.09 -9.48
CA ALA A 81 1.80 -7.48 -9.67
C ALA A 81 2.75 -8.23 -10.62
N ARG A 82 3.21 -7.59 -11.70
CA ARG A 82 4.19 -8.17 -12.62
C ARG A 82 5.52 -8.42 -11.92
N ALA A 83 6.05 -7.43 -11.21
CA ALA A 83 7.30 -7.55 -10.47
C ALA A 83 7.24 -8.69 -9.44
N LYS A 84 6.15 -8.79 -8.66
CA LYS A 84 5.96 -9.91 -7.72
C LYS A 84 5.99 -11.27 -8.38
N ARG A 85 5.29 -11.45 -9.51
CA ARG A 85 5.28 -12.73 -10.24
C ARG A 85 6.65 -13.14 -10.76
N LEU A 86 7.50 -12.16 -11.11
CA LEU A 86 8.83 -12.41 -11.68
C LEU A 86 9.91 -12.65 -10.62
N LEU A 87 9.64 -12.44 -9.32
CA LEU A 87 10.60 -12.75 -8.26
C LEU A 87 10.94 -14.24 -8.17
N GLU A 88 10.00 -15.10 -8.51
CA GLU A 88 10.15 -16.57 -8.48
C GLU A 88 10.65 -17.13 -9.83
N HIS A 89 11.08 -16.26 -10.74
CA HIS A 89 11.55 -16.68 -12.07
C HIS A 89 12.87 -17.46 -11.96
N GLU A 90 12.99 -18.53 -12.74
CA GLU A 90 14.17 -19.43 -12.71
C GLU A 90 15.46 -18.73 -13.16
N ASP A 91 15.36 -17.82 -14.12
CA ASP A 91 16.46 -16.92 -14.49
C ASP A 91 16.69 -15.84 -13.41
N GLY A 92 17.86 -15.91 -12.77
CA GLY A 92 18.27 -14.98 -11.72
C GLY A 92 18.49 -13.54 -12.19
N ALA A 93 18.72 -13.29 -13.49
CA ALA A 93 18.76 -11.92 -14.00
C ALA A 93 17.35 -11.30 -13.98
N THR A 94 16.37 -12.04 -14.51
CA THR A 94 14.95 -11.67 -14.46
C THR A 94 14.46 -11.45 -13.02
N ALA A 95 14.79 -12.34 -12.09
CA ALA A 95 14.40 -12.19 -10.69
C ALA A 95 15.03 -10.93 -10.03
N ARG A 96 16.27 -10.59 -10.38
CA ARG A 96 16.95 -9.37 -9.88
C ARG A 96 16.32 -8.10 -10.43
N GLU A 97 15.98 -8.07 -11.73
CA GLU A 97 15.26 -6.96 -12.34
C GLU A 97 13.88 -6.77 -11.69
N ALA A 98 13.18 -7.88 -11.43
CA ALA A 98 11.89 -7.86 -10.74
C ALA A 98 11.98 -7.30 -9.32
N LEU A 99 13.03 -7.62 -8.57
CA LEU A 99 13.28 -7.04 -7.25
C LEU A 99 13.51 -5.52 -7.34
N GLY A 100 14.27 -5.08 -8.35
CA GLY A 100 14.50 -3.67 -8.63
C GLY A 100 13.19 -2.92 -8.92
N GLU A 101 12.36 -3.47 -9.80
CA GLU A 101 11.05 -2.89 -10.13
C GLU A 101 10.11 -2.88 -8.91
N LEU A 102 10.09 -3.94 -8.12
CA LEU A 102 9.27 -4.00 -6.91
C LEU A 102 9.68 -2.90 -5.91
N SER A 103 10.98 -2.70 -5.72
CA SER A 103 11.52 -1.65 -4.85
C SER A 103 11.13 -0.26 -5.36
N ALA A 104 11.27 -0.03 -6.67
CA ALA A 104 10.90 1.23 -7.30
C ALA A 104 9.41 1.57 -7.14
N VAL A 105 8.52 0.58 -7.31
CA VAL A 105 7.08 0.77 -7.11
C VAL A 105 6.73 1.09 -5.66
N LEU A 106 7.36 0.39 -4.69
CA LEU A 106 7.14 0.64 -3.27
C LEU A 106 7.62 2.05 -2.87
N ASP A 107 8.77 2.49 -3.39
CA ASP A 107 9.32 3.82 -3.15
C ASP A 107 8.47 4.93 -3.77
N GLU A 108 7.98 4.71 -5.00
CA GLU A 108 7.08 5.65 -5.68
C GLU A 108 5.80 5.86 -4.86
N ALA A 109 5.18 4.78 -4.38
CA ALA A 109 4.00 4.84 -3.53
C ALA A 109 4.28 5.50 -2.18
N LEU A 110 5.41 5.18 -1.54
CA LEU A 110 5.76 5.76 -0.24
C LEU A 110 6.00 7.27 -0.33
N LYS A 111 6.72 7.73 -1.37
CA LYS A 111 6.93 9.16 -1.63
C LYS A 111 5.59 9.88 -1.84
N ALA A 112 4.68 9.29 -2.60
CA ALA A 112 3.35 9.85 -2.84
C ALA A 112 2.49 9.95 -1.57
N VAL A 113 2.68 9.02 -0.62
CA VAL A 113 1.95 8.99 0.66
C VAL A 113 2.53 9.98 1.69
N GLN A 114 3.82 10.30 1.60
CA GLN A 114 4.52 11.18 2.55
C GLN A 114 4.60 12.65 2.10
N GLY A 115 4.38 12.93 0.82
CA GLY A 115 4.31 14.27 0.24
C GLY A 115 2.88 14.82 0.23
#